data_AF-A0A2G1X8U1-F1
#
_entry.id   AF-A0A2G1X8U1-F1
#
_cell.length_a   1.000
_cell.length_b   1.000
_cell.length_c   1.000
_cell.angle_alpha   90.00
_cell.angle_beta   90.00
_cell.angle_gamma   90.00
#
_symmetry.space_group_name_H-M   'P 1'
#
loop_
_entity.id
_entity.type
_entity.pdbx_description
1 polymer ?
#
loop_
_entity_poly.entity_id
_entity_poly.type
_entity_poly.pdbx_seq_one_letter_code
_entity_poly.pdbx_strand_id
1 'polypeptide(L)'
;MLPTLTYLQFHLVFSLPVLALLWYVAPRYEPERQRRAVAGIAILVAIAYAYTTPWISYMIRRGAWGYADGAVVARALSIPLGEYLFFTVQTVVVAFA
;
A
#
# COMPACT_ATOMS: atom_id res chain seq x y z
N MET A 1 22.86 -15.71 6.60
CA MET A 1 22.19 -14.45 6.24
C MET A 1 20.79 -14.82 5.75
N LEU A 2 19.72 -14.37 6.42
CA LEU A 2 18.38 -14.51 5.84
C LEU A 2 18.37 -13.74 4.51
N PRO A 3 17.83 -14.30 3.42
CA PRO A 3 17.74 -13.56 2.17
C PRO A 3 16.95 -12.27 2.40
N THR A 4 17.47 -11.14 1.93
CA THR A 4 16.75 -9.85 1.98
C THR A 4 15.47 -10.02 1.17
N LEU A 5 14.31 -9.88 1.83
CA LEU A 5 13.03 -9.97 1.16
C LEU A 5 12.91 -8.84 0.14
N THR A 6 12.40 -9.16 -1.05
CA THR A 6 11.91 -8.13 -1.96
C THR A 6 10.75 -7.39 -1.30
N TYR A 7 10.49 -6.17 -1.76
CA TYR A 7 9.38 -5.38 -1.23
C TYR A 7 8.02 -6.07 -1.45
N LEU A 8 7.88 -6.85 -2.53
CA LEU A 8 6.68 -7.66 -2.76
C LEU A 8 6.56 -8.78 -1.70
N GLN A 9 7.65 -9.49 -1.42
CA GLN A 9 7.67 -10.52 -0.37
C GLN A 9 7.41 -9.93 1.02
N PHE A 10 7.89 -8.72 1.29
CA PHE A 10 7.55 -8.00 2.51
C PHE A 10 6.02 -7.81 2.64
N HIS A 11 5.35 -7.36 1.58
CA HIS A 11 3.89 -7.27 1.60
C HIS A 11 3.21 -8.61 1.83
N LEU A 12 3.68 -9.68 1.16
CA LEU A 12 3.12 -11.02 1.31
C LEU A 12 3.21 -11.53 2.75
N VAL A 13 4.33 -11.27 3.44
CA VAL A 13 4.60 -11.80 4.79
C VAL A 13 4.03 -10.91 5.90
N PHE A 14 4.03 -9.58 5.72
CA PHE A 14 3.70 -8.64 6.79
C PHE A 14 2.41 -7.85 6.54
N SER A 15 2.18 -7.36 5.32
CA SER A 15 1.05 -6.46 5.08
C SER A 15 -0.26 -7.19 4.77
N LEU A 16 -0.20 -8.20 3.89
CA LEU A 16 -1.39 -8.96 3.49
C LEU A 16 -2.00 -9.80 4.62
N PRO A 17 -1.23 -10.44 5.53
CA PRO A 17 -1.82 -11.17 6.65
C PRO A 17 -2.61 -10.27 7.59
N VAL A 18 -2.12 -9.05 7.86
CA VAL A 18 -2.84 -8.04 8.65
C VAL A 18 -4.13 -7.62 7.94
N LEU A 19 -4.04 -7.30 6.64
CA LEU A 19 -5.22 -6.94 5.84
C LEU A 19 -6.25 -8.07 5.81
N ALA A 20 -5.82 -9.32 5.64
CA ALA A 20 -6.69 -10.49 5.63
C ALA A 20 -7.35 -10.71 6.99
N LEU A 21 -6.61 -10.54 8.09
CA LEU A 21 -7.16 -10.63 9.45
C LEU A 21 -8.21 -9.55 9.69
N LEU A 22 -7.92 -8.29 9.36
CA LEU A 22 -8.85 -7.18 9.50
C LEU A 22 -10.11 -7.39 8.66
N TRP A 23 -9.96 -7.86 7.41
CA TRP A 23 -11.08 -8.23 6.55
C TRP A 23 -11.93 -9.35 7.16
N TYR A 24 -11.29 -10.36 7.76
CA TYR A 24 -11.97 -11.50 8.38
C TYR A 24 -12.77 -11.11 9.62
N VAL A 25 -12.22 -10.23 10.48
CA VAL A 25 -12.89 -9.80 11.72
C VAL A 25 -13.81 -8.60 11.53
N ALA A 26 -13.77 -7.94 10.36
CA ALA A 26 -14.58 -6.77 10.09
C ALA A 26 -16.09 -7.10 10.21
N PRO A 27 -16.86 -6.28 10.94
CA PRO A 27 -18.30 -6.47 11.04
C PRO A 27 -18.97 -6.34 9.67
N ARG A 28 -19.96 -7.21 9.43
CA ARG A 28 -20.78 -7.17 8.22
C ARG A 28 -21.86 -6.11 8.40
N TYR A 29 -21.80 -5.07 7.59
CA TYR A 29 -22.74 -3.97 7.61
C TYR A 29 -23.85 -4.17 6.57
N GLU A 30 -24.97 -3.49 6.77
CA GLU A 30 -26.03 -3.40 5.75
C GLU A 30 -25.48 -2.87 4.40
N PRO A 31 -26.05 -3.30 3.26
CA PRO A 31 -25.48 -3.04 1.94
C PRO A 31 -25.22 -1.55 1.64
N GLU A 32 -26.08 -0.64 2.11
CA GLU A 32 -25.89 0.80 1.91
C GLU A 32 -24.68 1.33 2.66
N ARG A 33 -24.52 0.93 3.93
CA ARG A 33 -23.38 1.35 4.77
C ARG A 33 -22.08 0.77 4.20
N GLN A 34 -22.10 -0.46 3.73
CA GLN A 34 -20.95 -1.08 3.05
C GLN A 34 -20.56 -0.32 1.78
N ARG A 35 -21.53 0.04 0.92
CA ARG A 35 -21.26 0.83 -0.30
C ARG A 35 -20.64 2.19 0.02
N ARG A 36 -21.17 2.91 1.02
CA ARG A 36 -20.62 4.20 1.46
C ARG A 36 -19.20 4.06 2.02
N ALA A 37 -18.94 3.01 2.81
CA ALA A 37 -17.61 2.73 3.34
C ALA A 37 -16.61 2.42 2.21
N VAL A 38 -16.96 1.56 1.26
CA VAL A 38 -16.11 1.24 0.09
C VAL A 38 -15.82 2.49 -0.73
N ALA A 39 -16.82 3.34 -0.98
CA ALA A 39 -16.61 4.60 -1.69
C ALA A 39 -15.66 5.54 -0.93
N GLY A 40 -15.83 5.67 0.39
CA GLY A 40 -14.94 6.47 1.24
C GLY A 40 -13.49 5.95 1.19
N ILE A 41 -13.29 4.64 1.32
CA ILE A 41 -11.97 4.00 1.24
C ILE A 41 -11.35 4.23 -0.14
N ALA A 42 -12.12 4.08 -1.23
CA ALA A 42 -11.63 4.32 -2.58
C ALA A 42 -11.17 5.77 -2.77
N ILE A 43 -11.91 6.75 -2.22
CA ILE A 43 -11.52 8.16 -2.22
C ILE A 43 -10.23 8.36 -1.43
N LEU A 44 -10.10 7.77 -0.23
CA LEU A 44 -8.88 7.88 0.57
C LEU A 44 -7.66 7.29 -0.16
N VAL A 45 -7.82 6.13 -0.81
CA VAL A 45 -6.77 5.53 -1.64
C VAL A 45 -6.39 6.46 -2.79
N ALA A 46 -7.37 7.05 -3.49
CA ALA A 46 -7.10 8.00 -4.57
C ALA A 46 -6.33 9.25 -4.08
N ILE A 47 -6.73 9.81 -2.93
CA ILE A 47 -6.03 10.93 -2.30
C ILE A 47 -4.59 10.53 -1.94
N ALA A 48 -4.41 9.36 -1.32
CA ALA A 48 -3.09 8.85 -0.97
C ALA A 48 -2.20 8.78 -2.20
N TYR A 49 -2.67 8.17 -3.31
CA TYR A 49 -1.92 8.10 -4.56
C TYR A 49 -1.60 9.49 -5.14
N ALA A 50 -2.58 10.37 -5.20
CA ALA A 50 -2.42 11.72 -5.76
C ALA A 50 -1.39 12.55 -4.99
N TYR A 51 -1.34 12.39 -3.67
CA TYR A 51 -0.42 13.11 -2.80
C TYR A 51 0.98 12.48 -2.76
N THR A 52 1.07 11.16 -2.58
CA THR A 52 2.35 10.48 -2.34
C THR A 52 3.14 10.24 -3.60
N THR A 53 2.48 9.95 -4.73
CA THR A 53 3.16 9.59 -5.99
C THR A 53 4.08 10.72 -6.49
N PRO A 54 3.64 11.99 -6.61
CA PRO A 54 4.51 13.07 -7.07
C PRO A 54 5.70 13.30 -6.13
N TRP A 55 5.44 13.25 -4.82
CA TRP A 55 6.43 13.49 -3.78
C TRP A 55 7.52 12.41 -3.73
N ILE A 56 7.13 11.13 -3.72
CA ILE A 56 8.09 10.01 -3.72
C ILE A 56 8.88 9.99 -5.01
N SER A 57 8.22 10.17 -6.16
CA SER A 57 8.91 10.26 -7.45
C SER A 57 9.94 11.40 -7.46
N TYR A 58 9.63 12.54 -6.85
CA TYR A 58 10.56 13.66 -6.66
C TYR A 58 11.75 13.28 -5.75
N MET A 59 11.50 12.70 -4.58
CA MET A 59 12.56 12.31 -3.64
C MET A 59 13.53 11.29 -4.24
N ILE A 60 13.01 10.29 -4.96
CA ILE A 60 13.82 9.29 -5.66
C ILE A 60 14.70 9.96 -6.72
N ARG A 61 14.14 10.84 -7.56
CA ARG A 61 14.92 11.59 -8.56
C ARG A 61 16.00 12.48 -7.96
N ARG A 62 15.80 12.98 -6.75
CA ARG A 62 16.76 13.80 -6.01
C ARG A 62 17.79 12.99 -5.23
N GLY A 63 17.70 11.66 -5.24
CA GLY A 63 18.57 10.77 -4.47
C GLY A 63 18.34 10.82 -2.96
N ALA A 64 17.28 11.49 -2.50
CA ALA A 64 16.92 11.57 -1.07
C ALA A 64 16.26 10.27 -0.57
N TRP A 65 15.81 9.41 -1.50
CA TRP A 65 15.17 8.13 -1.19
C TRP A 65 15.67 7.05 -2.15
N GLY A 66 15.96 5.87 -1.63
CA GLY A 66 16.50 4.73 -2.39
C GLY A 66 16.04 3.39 -1.83
N TYR A 67 16.37 2.32 -2.55
CA TYR A 67 16.03 0.94 -2.17
C TYR A 67 17.29 0.08 -2.30
N ALA A 68 17.40 -0.94 -1.46
CA ALA A 68 18.50 -1.89 -1.55
C ALA A 68 18.49 -2.63 -2.89
N ASP A 69 19.68 -3.03 -3.34
CA ASP A 69 19.84 -3.81 -4.56
C ASP A 69 19.04 -5.13 -4.48
N GLY A 70 18.33 -5.45 -5.56
CA GLY A 70 17.47 -6.64 -5.62
C GLY A 70 16.14 -6.52 -4.84
N ALA A 71 15.90 -5.46 -4.07
CA ALA A 71 14.66 -5.30 -3.31
C ALA A 71 13.43 -4.99 -4.20
N VAL A 72 13.66 -4.47 -5.41
CA VAL A 72 12.59 -4.00 -6.31
C VAL A 72 12.47 -4.89 -7.53
N VAL A 73 11.28 -5.48 -7.70
CA VAL A 73 10.94 -6.36 -8.82
C VAL A 73 10.49 -5.58 -10.06
N ALA A 74 9.77 -4.47 -9.89
CA ALA A 74 9.25 -3.66 -10.98
C ALA A 74 9.12 -2.19 -10.57
N ARG A 75 9.15 -1.28 -11.55
CA ARG A 75 8.97 0.17 -11.36
C ARG A 75 7.95 0.74 -12.35
N ALA A 76 7.19 1.73 -11.90
CA ALA A 76 6.39 2.61 -12.75
C ALA A 76 6.63 4.07 -12.31
N LEU A 77 6.76 5.01 -13.25
CA LEU A 77 7.04 6.42 -12.96
C LEU A 77 8.25 6.65 -12.01
N SER A 78 9.28 5.80 -12.13
CA SER A 78 10.47 5.73 -11.25
C SER A 78 10.23 5.21 -9.82
N ILE A 79 9.00 4.85 -9.47
CA ILE A 79 8.62 4.34 -8.15
C ILE A 79 8.55 2.80 -8.19
N PRO A 80 9.08 2.07 -7.19
CA PRO A 80 8.85 0.64 -7.07
C PRO A 80 7.36 0.28 -7.00
N LEU A 81 6.98 -0.85 -7.60
CA LEU A 81 5.62 -1.38 -7.48
C LEU A 81 5.17 -1.59 -6.03
N GLY A 82 6.11 -1.96 -5.15
CA GLY A 82 5.85 -2.12 -3.71
C GLY A 82 5.32 -0.85 -3.05
N GLU A 83 5.75 0.35 -3.45
CA GLU A 83 5.21 1.59 -2.88
C GLU A 83 3.73 1.79 -3.21
N TYR A 84 3.32 1.50 -4.44
CA TYR A 84 1.91 1.57 -4.81
C TYR A 84 1.06 0.59 -3.99
N LEU A 85 1.55 -0.64 -3.83
CA LEU A 85 0.91 -1.62 -2.94
C LEU A 85 0.87 -1.12 -1.49
N PHE A 86 1.94 -0.48 -1.01
CA PHE A 86 2.00 0.10 0.31
C PHE A 86 0.94 1.18 0.51
N PHE A 87 0.80 2.13 -0.43
CA PHE A 87 -0.21 3.19 -0.34
C PHE A 87 -1.61 2.60 -0.23
N THR A 88 -1.94 1.60 -1.07
CA THR A 88 -3.25 0.95 -1.03
C THR A 88 -3.45 0.17 0.27
N VAL A 89 -2.53 -0.75 0.60
CA VAL A 89 -2.70 -1.67 1.73
C VAL A 89 -2.73 -0.89 3.05
N GLN A 90 -1.85 0.08 3.25
CA GLN A 90 -1.86 0.88 4.49
C GLN A 90 -3.13 1.71 4.61
N THR A 91 -3.59 2.36 3.53
CA THR A 91 -4.83 3.14 3.57
C THR A 91 -6.02 2.25 3.93
N VAL A 92 -6.10 1.04 3.36
CA VAL A 92 -7.18 0.10 3.66
C VAL A 92 -7.07 -0.43 5.09
N VAL A 93 -5.88 -0.81 5.56
CA VAL A 93 -5.64 -1.26 6.94
C VAL A 93 -6.08 -0.19 7.94
N VAL A 94 -5.69 1.07 7.73
CA VAL A 94 -6.11 2.20 8.58
C VAL A 94 -7.62 2.40 8.54
N ALA A 95 -8.27 2.21 7.39
CA ALA A 95 -9.72 2.36 7.30
C ALA A 95 -10.52 1.23 7.99
N PHE A 96 -9.88 0.10 8.30
CA PHE A 96 -10.47 -0.99 9.09
C PHE A 96 -10.33 -0.79 10.60
N ALA A 97 -9.34 -0.01 11.04
CA ALA A 97 -9.05 0.27 12.45
C ALA A 97 -9.87 1.45 12.97
#